data_AF-A0A417CAM8-F1
#
_entry.id   AF-A0A417CAM8-F1
#
_cell.length_a   1.000
_cell.length_b   1.000
_cell.length_c   1.000
_cell.angle_alpha   90.00
_cell.angle_beta   90.00
_cell.angle_gamma   90.00
#
_symmetry.space_group_name_H-M   'P 1'
#
loop_
_entity.id
_entity.type
_entity.pdbx_description
1 polymer ?
#
loop_
_entity_poly.entity_id
_entity_poly.type
_entity_poly.pdbx_seq_one_letter_code
_entity_poly.pdbx_strand_id
1 'polypeptide(L)'
;MIIICLLIIILCTTFTLLGTIDDISSKWVFPICVIGFAISILGTIICVPDMIITHCNTNKKIYTKQLEYESLVKQCQTVSSNYEDVSKANVIQKVYEWNVEVYDEKYWGNNIWTNWFFNKKVVDSLEYINLEDYGL
;
A
#
# COMPACT_ATOMS: atom_id res chain seq x y z
N MET A 1 -0.93 -12.47 -1.37
CA MET A 1 -0.87 -13.93 -1.51
C MET A 1 -0.55 -14.60 -0.19
N ILE A 2 0.64 -14.47 0.43
CA ILE A 2 0.95 -15.15 1.71
C ILE A 2 -0.08 -14.84 2.82
N ILE A 3 -0.47 -13.57 3.07
CA ILE A 3 -1.48 -13.24 4.11
C ILE A 3 -2.84 -13.85 3.75
N ILE A 4 -3.28 -13.73 2.50
CA ILE A 4 -4.54 -14.33 2.04
C ILE A 4 -4.50 -15.86 2.20
N CYS A 5 -3.39 -16.50 1.85
CA CYS A 5 -3.18 -17.94 2.06
C CYS A 5 -3.23 -18.29 3.55
N LEU A 6 -2.63 -17.50 4.44
CA LEU A 6 -2.72 -17.70 5.88
C LEU A 6 -4.16 -17.55 6.39
N LEU A 7 -4.90 -16.53 5.93
CA LEU A 7 -6.32 -16.35 6.29
C LEU A 7 -7.18 -17.52 5.81
N ILE A 8 -6.95 -18.04 4.60
CA ILE A 8 -7.64 -19.23 4.09
C ILE A 8 -7.29 -20.48 4.90
N ILE A 9 -6.02 -20.67 5.26
CA ILE A 9 -5.59 -21.80 6.11
C ILE A 9 -6.27 -21.73 7.48
N ILE A 10 -6.33 -20.54 8.11
CA ILE A 10 -7.03 -20.34 9.38
C ILE A 10 -8.53 -20.61 9.22
N LEU A 11 -9.14 -20.18 8.11
CA LEU A 11 -10.55 -20.45 7.81
C LEU A 11 -10.83 -21.96 7.68
N CYS A 12 -10.00 -22.69 6.92
CA CYS A 12 -10.17 -24.14 6.72
C CYS A 12 -9.93 -24.94 8.01
N THR A 13 -8.92 -24.57 8.80
CA THR A 13 -8.60 -25.24 10.07
C THR A 13 -9.67 -24.99 11.13
N THR A 14 -10.17 -23.75 11.26
CA THR A 14 -11.27 -23.44 12.18
C THR A 14 -12.59 -24.12 11.77
N PHE A 15 -12.88 -24.20 10.48
CA PHE A 15 -14.07 -24.90 9.96
C PHE A 15 -14.03 -26.42 10.20
N THR A 16 -12.89 -27.06 9.94
CA THR A 16 -12.71 -28.51 10.19
C THR A 16 -12.77 -28.85 11.69
N LEU A 17 -12.20 -28.00 12.55
CA LEU A 17 -12.33 -28.14 14.00
C LEU A 17 -13.78 -27.98 14.45
N LEU A 18 -14.52 -26.98 13.95
CA LEU A 18 -15.95 -26.80 14.27
C LEU A 18 -16.79 -28.02 13.85
N GLY A 19 -16.49 -28.65 12.71
CA GLY A 19 -17.23 -29.81 12.20
C GLY A 19 -16.88 -31.15 12.84
N THR A 20 -15.81 -31.24 13.62
CA THR A 20 -15.36 -32.47 14.30
C THR A 20 -15.63 -32.48 15.80
N ILE A 21 -16.09 -31.36 16.36
CA ILE A 21 -16.48 -31.25 17.77
C ILE A 21 -17.92 -31.78 17.91
N ASP A 22 -18.06 -33.09 18.15
CA ASP A 22 -19.34 -33.70 18.57
C ASP A 22 -19.67 -33.43 20.05
N ASP A 23 -18.66 -33.10 20.86
CA ASP A 23 -18.81 -32.89 22.30
C ASP A 23 -18.15 -31.56 22.70
N ILE A 24 -18.95 -30.64 23.25
CA ILE A 24 -18.61 -29.25 23.66
C ILE A 24 -17.65 -29.24 24.88
N SER A 25 -16.71 -30.16 24.95
CA SER A 25 -15.95 -30.48 26.16
C SER A 25 -14.86 -29.44 26.50
N SER A 26 -14.50 -28.56 25.55
CA SER A 26 -13.68 -27.39 25.83
C SER A 26 -14.48 -26.10 25.69
N LYS A 27 -14.95 -25.57 26.82
CA LYS A 27 -15.58 -24.24 26.94
C LYS A 27 -14.78 -23.11 26.26
N TRP A 28 -13.49 -23.33 26.04
CA TRP A 28 -12.57 -22.34 25.46
C TRP A 28 -12.31 -22.54 23.97
N VAL A 29 -12.40 -23.76 23.43
CA VAL A 29 -12.07 -24.03 22.01
C VAL A 29 -13.14 -23.48 21.07
N PHE A 30 -14.42 -23.68 21.39
CA PHE A 30 -15.53 -23.17 20.57
C PHE A 30 -15.48 -21.65 20.33
N PRO A 31 -15.40 -20.78 21.36
CA PRO A 31 -15.34 -19.33 21.13
C PRO A 31 -14.08 -18.91 20.37
N ILE A 32 -12.93 -19.56 20.60
CA ILE A 32 -11.69 -19.27 19.86
C ILE A 32 -11.84 -19.58 18.37
N CYS A 33 -12.44 -20.72 18.02
CA CYS A 33 -12.70 -21.08 16.63
C CYS A 33 -13.65 -20.10 15.95
N VAL A 34 -14.73 -19.69 16.62
CA VAL A 34 -15.69 -18.71 16.08
C VAL A 34 -15.03 -17.35 15.85
N ILE A 35 -14.20 -16.88 16.80
CA ILE A 35 -13.45 -15.61 16.66
C ILE A 35 -12.45 -15.70 15.50
N GLY A 36 -11.68 -16.79 15.41
CA GLY A 36 -10.72 -17.00 14.32
C GLY A 36 -11.38 -17.04 12.95
N PHE A 37 -12.56 -17.68 12.85
CA PHE A 37 -13.37 -17.72 11.64
C PHE A 37 -13.86 -16.32 11.25
N ALA A 38 -14.40 -15.55 12.21
CA ALA A 38 -14.87 -14.19 11.97
C ALA A 38 -13.74 -13.26 11.49
N ILE A 39 -12.57 -13.30 12.13
CA ILE A 39 -11.39 -12.50 11.73
C ILE A 39 -10.95 -12.89 10.32
N SER A 40 -10.94 -14.19 9.99
CA SER A 40 -10.50 -14.67 8.67
C SER A 40 -11.41 -14.19 7.55
N ILE A 41 -12.73 -14.21 7.77
CA ILE A 41 -13.71 -13.70 6.82
C ILE A 41 -13.55 -12.20 6.64
N LEU A 42 -13.55 -11.43 7.74
CA LEU A 42 -13.43 -9.98 7.69
C LEU A 42 -12.13 -9.53 7.02
N GLY A 43 -11.01 -10.16 7.36
CA GLY A 43 -9.71 -9.90 6.74
C GLY A 43 -9.72 -10.17 5.24
N THR A 44 -10.32 -11.28 4.81
CA THR A 44 -10.39 -11.62 3.38
C THR A 44 -11.27 -10.65 2.60
N ILE A 45 -12.41 -10.24 3.18
CA ILE A 45 -13.34 -9.28 2.57
C ILE A 45 -12.69 -7.91 2.37
N ILE A 46 -11.77 -7.50 3.24
CA ILE A 46 -11.06 -6.22 3.10
C ILE A 46 -9.89 -6.35 2.12
N CYS A 47 -9.04 -7.36 2.29
CA CYS A 47 -7.80 -7.47 1.52
C CYS A 47 -8.02 -7.75 0.02
N VAL A 48 -9.06 -8.50 -0.35
CA VAL A 48 -9.27 -8.91 -1.75
C VAL A 48 -9.71 -7.74 -2.64
N PRO A 49 -10.73 -6.92 -2.28
CA PRO A 49 -11.12 -5.74 -3.04
C PRO A 49 -9.99 -4.72 -3.21
N ASP A 50 -9.24 -4.43 -2.13
CA ASP A 50 -8.12 -3.48 -2.20
C ASP A 50 -7.08 -3.90 -3.23
N MET A 51 -6.74 -5.20 -3.25
CA MET A 51 -5.83 -5.77 -4.24
C MET A 51 -6.38 -5.62 -5.68
N ILE A 52 -7.67 -5.90 -5.89
CA ILE A 52 -8.32 -5.75 -7.20
C ILE A 52 -8.25 -4.29 -7.67
N ILE A 53 -8.60 -3.33 -6.80
CA ILE A 53 -8.61 -1.90 -7.13
C ILE A 53 -7.21 -1.44 -7.53
N THR A 54 -6.17 -1.82 -6.78
CA THR A 54 -4.79 -1.42 -7.08
C THR A 54 -4.30 -1.97 -8.42
N HIS A 55 -4.72 -3.18 -8.81
CA HIS A 55 -4.31 -3.76 -10.09
C HIS A 55 -5.17 -3.31 -11.28
N CYS A 56 -6.48 -3.10 -11.11
CA CYS A 56 -7.35 -2.66 -12.20
C CYS A 56 -7.06 -1.21 -12.65
N ASN A 57 -6.71 -0.32 -11.71
CA ASN A 57 -6.53 1.10 -12.01
C ASN A 57 -5.08 1.49 -12.31
N THR A 58 -4.23 0.51 -12.65
CA THR A 58 -2.78 0.69 -12.87
C THR A 58 -2.45 1.85 -13.81
N ASN A 59 -3.00 1.84 -15.03
CA ASN A 59 -2.67 2.86 -16.04
C ASN A 59 -3.09 4.26 -15.61
N LYS A 60 -4.25 4.37 -14.95
CA LYS A 60 -4.74 5.64 -14.41
C LYS A 60 -3.83 6.13 -13.28
N LYS A 61 -3.42 5.25 -12.36
CA LYS A 61 -2.51 5.59 -11.24
C LYS A 61 -1.15 6.07 -11.77
N ILE A 62 -0.57 5.37 -12.75
CA ILE A 62 0.68 5.78 -13.42
C ILE A 62 0.53 7.17 -14.03
N TYR A 63 -0.52 7.40 -14.81
CA TYR A 63 -0.75 8.69 -15.45
C TYR A 63 -0.89 9.85 -14.45
N THR A 64 -1.66 9.65 -13.39
CA THR A 64 -1.82 10.67 -12.34
C THR A 64 -0.51 10.97 -11.62
N LYS A 65 0.28 9.93 -11.29
CA LYS A 65 1.58 10.10 -10.64
C LYS A 65 2.61 10.77 -11.54
N GLN A 66 2.60 10.46 -12.85
CA GLN A 66 3.44 11.14 -13.82
C GLN A 66 3.10 12.64 -13.92
N LEU A 67 1.82 13.00 -13.95
CA LEU A 67 1.39 14.40 -13.96
C LEU A 67 1.81 15.15 -12.68
N GLU A 68 1.71 14.50 -11.52
CA GLU A 68 2.13 15.06 -10.24
C GLU A 68 3.64 15.33 -10.22
N TYR A 69 4.44 14.35 -10.66
CA TYR A 69 5.88 14.49 -10.84
C TYR A 69 6.24 15.66 -11.77
N GLU A 70 5.67 15.71 -12.98
CA GLU A 70 5.94 16.77 -13.95
C GLU A 70 5.56 18.17 -13.43
N SER A 71 4.47 18.25 -12.65
CA SER A 71 4.03 19.49 -11.99
C SER A 71 5.04 19.96 -10.93
N LEU A 72 5.58 19.04 -10.12
CA LEU A 72 6.58 19.36 -9.11
C LEU A 72 7.92 19.77 -9.74
N VAL A 73 8.36 19.07 -10.79
CA VAL A 73 9.57 19.43 -11.55
C VAL A 73 9.46 20.83 -12.13
N LYS A 74 8.33 21.20 -12.74
CA LYS A 74 8.10 22.56 -13.25
C LYS A 74 8.09 23.61 -12.13
N GLN A 75 7.52 23.29 -10.96
CA GLN A 75 7.58 24.18 -9.80
C GLN A 75 9.03 24.40 -9.32
N CYS A 76 9.87 23.36 -9.30
CA CYS A 76 11.29 23.46 -8.96
C CYS A 76 12.04 24.37 -9.94
N GLN A 77 11.85 24.15 -11.25
CA GLN A 77 12.46 24.98 -12.30
C GLN A 77 12.01 26.44 -12.23
N THR A 78 10.75 26.68 -11.86
CA THR A 78 10.20 28.03 -11.75
C THR A 78 10.78 28.75 -10.55
N VAL A 79 10.79 28.09 -9.38
CA VAL A 79 11.18 28.72 -8.12
C VAL A 79 12.69 28.95 -7.99
N SER A 80 13.50 28.16 -8.68
CA SER A 80 14.96 28.36 -8.77
C SER A 80 15.33 29.63 -9.54
N SER A 81 14.44 30.12 -10.42
CA SER A 81 14.77 31.20 -11.34
C SER A 81 14.73 32.62 -10.76
N ASN A 82 13.87 32.95 -9.76
CA ASN A 82 13.81 34.30 -9.12
C ASN A 82 12.74 34.49 -8.00
N TYR A 83 12.27 33.44 -7.31
CA TYR A 83 11.17 33.58 -6.34
C TYR A 83 11.62 33.76 -4.89
N GLU A 84 10.71 34.29 -4.05
CA GLU A 84 10.91 34.49 -2.61
C GLU A 84 11.22 33.19 -1.86
N ASP A 85 12.00 33.31 -0.78
CA ASP A 85 12.44 32.17 0.04
C ASP A 85 11.28 31.35 0.61
N VAL A 86 10.13 31.98 0.90
CA VAL A 86 8.91 31.29 1.36
C VAL A 86 8.32 30.39 0.27
N SER A 87 8.38 30.81 -0.99
CA SER A 87 7.92 29.99 -2.12
C SER A 87 8.88 28.83 -2.39
N LYS A 88 10.20 29.04 -2.23
CA LYS A 88 11.21 27.97 -2.31
C LYS A 88 11.00 26.91 -1.23
N ALA A 89 10.84 27.33 0.02
CA ALA A 89 10.59 26.42 1.13
C ALA A 89 9.33 25.55 0.92
N ASN A 90 8.26 26.13 0.38
CA ASN A 90 7.03 25.38 0.07
C ASN A 90 7.24 24.33 -1.03
N VAL A 91 7.97 24.67 -2.10
CA VAL A 91 8.27 23.70 -3.17
C VAL A 91 9.18 22.58 -2.64
N ILE A 92 10.20 22.91 -1.85
CA ILE A 92 11.08 21.93 -1.19
C ILE A 92 10.27 20.96 -0.32
N GLN A 93 9.33 21.48 0.47
CA GLN A 93 8.47 20.67 1.32
C GLN A 93 7.62 19.68 0.49
N LYS A 94 6.99 20.15 -0.60
CA LYS A 94 6.20 19.27 -1.49
C LYS A 94 7.04 18.19 -2.15
N VAL A 95 8.26 18.53 -2.57
CA VAL A 95 9.21 17.55 -3.13
C VAL A 95 9.63 16.53 -2.09
N TYR A 96 9.86 16.95 -0.85
CA TYR A 96 10.15 16.04 0.25
C TYR A 96 9.00 15.07 0.51
N GLU A 97 7.76 15.57 0.58
CA GLU A 97 6.55 14.74 0.74
C GLU A 97 6.40 13.73 -0.40
N TRP A 98 6.60 14.16 -1.64
CA TRP A 98 6.63 13.27 -2.80
C TRP A 98 7.70 12.18 -2.66
N ASN A 99 8.94 12.55 -2.31
CA ASN A 99 10.04 11.59 -2.18
C ASN A 99 9.80 10.58 -1.04
N VAL A 100 9.15 10.99 0.06
CA VAL A 100 8.72 10.08 1.12
C VAL A 100 7.67 9.10 0.60
N GLU A 101 6.68 9.56 -0.16
CA GLU A 101 5.66 8.67 -0.75
C GLU A 101 6.29 7.68 -1.74
N VAL A 102 7.21 8.14 -2.60
CA VAL A 102 7.95 7.27 -3.52
C VAL A 102 8.77 6.23 -2.77
N TYR A 103 9.40 6.61 -1.66
CA TYR A 103 10.11 5.69 -0.79
C TYR A 103 9.19 4.63 -0.20
N ASP A 104 8.05 5.02 0.37
CA ASP A 104 7.12 4.08 0.99
C ASP A 104 6.52 3.10 -0.03
N GLU A 105 6.08 3.59 -1.19
CA GLU A 105 5.55 2.75 -2.28
C GLU A 105 6.61 1.75 -2.76
N LYS A 106 7.89 2.16 -2.88
CA LYS A 106 8.99 1.26 -3.24
C LYS A 106 9.33 0.27 -2.12
N TYR A 107 9.34 0.71 -0.87
CA TYR A 107 9.66 -0.13 0.28
C TYR A 107 8.60 -1.23 0.48
N TRP A 108 7.33 -0.85 0.56
CA TRP A 108 6.22 -1.79 0.77
C TRP A 108 5.91 -2.61 -0.49
N GLY A 109 6.15 -2.05 -1.68
CA GLY A 109 6.05 -2.75 -2.95
C GLY A 109 7.13 -3.83 -3.14
N ASN A 110 8.28 -3.71 -2.48
CA ASN A 110 9.35 -4.72 -2.51
C ASN A 110 9.30 -5.70 -1.33
N ASN A 111 8.53 -5.40 -0.28
CA ASN A 111 8.41 -6.25 0.89
C ASN A 111 7.59 -7.51 0.59
N ILE A 112 8.13 -8.70 0.91
CA ILE A 112 7.52 -10.00 0.63
C ILE A 112 6.11 -10.21 1.23
N TRP A 113 5.76 -9.47 2.29
CA TRP A 113 4.50 -9.59 2.99
C TRP A 113 3.42 -8.64 2.45
N THR A 114 3.81 -7.55 1.79
CA THR A 114 2.88 -6.49 1.38
C THR A 114 2.90 -6.20 -0.11
N ASN A 115 3.91 -6.67 -0.86
CA ASN A 115 4.13 -6.34 -2.26
C ASN A 115 2.91 -6.52 -3.18
N TRP A 116 2.05 -7.50 -2.90
CA TRP A 116 0.87 -7.77 -3.70
C TRP A 116 -0.23 -6.71 -3.56
N PHE A 117 -0.19 -5.88 -2.51
CA PHE A 117 -1.10 -4.74 -2.40
C PHE A 117 -0.67 -3.59 -3.31
N PHE A 118 0.52 -3.69 -3.89
CA PHE A 118 1.13 -2.70 -4.75
C PHE A 118 1.23 -3.23 -6.17
N ASN A 119 1.04 -2.33 -7.14
CA ASN A 119 1.29 -2.68 -8.53
C ASN A 119 2.74 -2.37 -8.88
N LYS A 120 3.52 -3.39 -9.21
CA LYS A 120 4.93 -3.23 -9.58
C LYS A 120 5.14 -2.24 -10.73
N LYS A 121 4.26 -2.19 -11.73
CA LYS A 121 4.37 -1.19 -12.82
C LYS A 121 4.22 0.25 -12.33
N VAL A 122 3.37 0.48 -11.32
CA VAL A 122 3.24 1.81 -10.70
C VAL A 122 4.51 2.11 -9.93
N VAL A 123 4.92 1.21 -9.04
CA VAL A 123 6.11 1.39 -8.18
C VAL A 123 7.37 1.65 -9.01
N ASP A 124 7.56 0.89 -10.08
CA ASP A 124 8.71 1.02 -10.98
C ASP A 124 8.67 2.32 -11.81
N SER A 125 7.48 2.92 -12.00
CA SER A 125 7.33 4.20 -12.71
C SER A 125 7.60 5.43 -11.84
N LEU A 126 7.69 5.27 -10.52
CA LEU A 126 7.90 6.40 -9.61
C LEU A 126 9.38 6.82 -9.58
N GLU A 127 9.63 8.11 -9.75
CA GLU A 127 10.96 8.72 -9.72
C GLU A 127 11.11 9.68 -8.53
N TYR A 128 12.30 9.69 -7.95
CA TYR A 128 12.67 10.69 -6.96
C TYR A 128 12.99 12.01 -7.65
N ILE A 129 12.65 13.12 -7.02
CA ILE A 129 13.04 14.45 -7.46
C ILE A 129 14.25 14.87 -6.62
N ASN A 130 15.40 15.05 -7.25
CA ASN A 130 16.58 15.59 -6.59
C ASN A 130 16.54 17.13 -6.66
N LEU A 131 16.53 17.79 -5.50
CA LEU A 131 16.48 19.24 -5.41
C LEU A 131 17.76 19.92 -5.93
N GLU A 132 18.91 19.24 -5.77
CA GLU A 132 20.22 19.74 -6.22
C GLU A 132 20.26 19.99 -7.73
N ASP A 133 19.54 19.18 -8.51
CA ASP A 133 19.45 19.31 -9.97
C ASP A 133 18.80 20.64 -10.40
N TYR A 134 18.09 21.31 -9.49
CA TYR A 134 17.42 22.59 -9.71
C TYR A 134 18.05 23.74 -8.92
N GLY A 135 19.17 23.52 -8.22
CA GLY A 135 19.82 24.52 -7.38
C GLY A 135 19.01 24.90 -6.14
N LEU A 136 18.24 23.94 -5.59
CA LEU A 136 17.42 24.08 -4.38
C LEU A 136 17.96 23.23 -3.22
#